data_AF-A0A5B9FWU8-F1
#
_entry.id   AF-A0A5B9FWU8-F1
#
_cell.length_a   1.000
_cell.length_b   1.000
_cell.length_c   1.000
_cell.angle_alpha   90.00
_cell.angle_beta   90.00
_cell.angle_gamma   90.00
#
_symmetry.space_group_name_H-M   'P 1'
#
loop_
_entity.id
_entity.type
_entity.pdbx_description
1 polymer ?
#
loop_
_entity_poly.entity_id
_entity_poly.type
_entity_poly.pdbx_seq_one_letter_code
_entity_poly.pdbx_strand_id
1 'polypeptide(L)'
;MIYTREKLNNVKFSEDRVLHQQYVQKLLTEAQNGTELTLAEESYLCSVVKLLREEGSNKRAYNIKELNYCKNYCFTNTYLMYFLDVNGHKKVVDAFGEIPLHKKKVDVEYLHKEYQEWLKFIENKQNQDNLLGYISKETGQQLKELRKYCQRTFAGSRYHEALKKSLVLHGKYIYLVVKEYYQEQSFTEQSISINNESIVINGYTYVHTVFRHYSQAIKQHQTKSYHLDMMIDYKNLPTVLYELLRCYNENIPPTSFNKQYIFFRFNETDYAIWFKRLTRYVKGNLKEDYLRLETFYPIMENRDKVKIAKMTLTNTNCGYSYYI
;
A
#
# COMPACT_ATOMS: atom_id res chain seq x y z
N MET A 1 -0.51 11.96 -16.77
CA MET A 1 -0.78 10.53 -16.98
C MET A 1 -1.16 10.32 -18.44
N ILE A 2 -0.52 9.37 -19.11
CA ILE A 2 -0.73 8.97 -20.50
C ILE A 2 -1.64 7.74 -20.56
N TYR A 3 -1.41 6.76 -19.67
CA TYR A 3 -2.18 5.52 -19.57
C TYR A 3 -2.50 5.18 -18.10
N THR A 4 -3.68 4.61 -17.85
CA THR A 4 -4.04 4.05 -16.54
C THR A 4 -3.45 2.65 -16.39
N ARG A 5 -3.23 2.21 -15.14
CA ARG A 5 -2.81 0.84 -14.80
C ARG A 5 -3.75 -0.21 -15.37
N GLU A 6 -5.05 0.01 -15.32
CA GLU A 6 -6.03 -0.92 -15.91
C GLU A 6 -5.78 -1.09 -17.42
N LYS A 7 -5.60 0.03 -18.13
CA LYS A 7 -5.32 0.01 -19.58
C LYS A 7 -3.99 -0.69 -19.88
N LEU A 8 -2.95 -0.46 -19.08
CA LEU A 8 -1.65 -1.11 -19.24
C LEU A 8 -1.70 -2.62 -18.94
N ASN A 9 -2.48 -3.03 -17.94
CA ASN A 9 -2.66 -4.44 -17.57
C ASN A 9 -3.45 -5.23 -18.62
N ASN A 10 -4.36 -4.57 -19.33
CA ASN A 10 -5.20 -5.20 -20.36
C ASN A 10 -4.48 -5.39 -21.70
N VAL A 11 -3.35 -4.71 -21.95
CA VAL A 11 -2.58 -4.88 -23.19
C VAL A 11 -1.58 -6.02 -23.04
N LYS A 12 -1.90 -7.18 -23.60
CA LYS A 12 -0.98 -8.31 -23.66
C LYS A 12 -0.25 -8.36 -24.99
N PHE A 13 1.07 -8.54 -24.93
CA PHE A 13 1.91 -8.72 -26.12
C PHE A 13 1.43 -9.87 -27.03
N SER A 14 0.88 -10.95 -26.43
CA SER A 14 0.36 -12.11 -27.15
C SER A 14 -0.93 -11.85 -27.93
N GLU A 15 -1.68 -10.80 -27.56
CA GLU A 15 -3.00 -10.49 -28.10
C GLU A 15 -2.92 -9.33 -29.10
N ASP A 16 -2.20 -8.26 -28.77
CA ASP A 16 -1.98 -7.11 -29.66
C ASP A 16 -0.56 -6.57 -29.57
N ARG A 17 0.31 -7.15 -30.41
CA ARG A 17 1.73 -6.78 -30.49
C ARG A 17 1.93 -5.33 -30.92
N VAL A 18 1.13 -4.84 -31.86
CA VAL A 18 1.30 -3.49 -32.43
C VAL A 18 0.96 -2.45 -31.36
N LEU A 19 -0.18 -2.61 -30.69
CA LEU A 19 -0.59 -1.71 -29.62
C LEU A 19 0.39 -1.74 -28.44
N HIS A 20 0.84 -2.93 -28.04
CA HIS A 20 1.85 -3.08 -26.99
C HIS A 20 3.15 -2.32 -27.36
N GLN A 21 3.64 -2.47 -28.60
CA GLN A 21 4.83 -1.75 -29.08
C GLN A 21 4.62 -0.24 -29.10
N GLN A 22 3.45 0.24 -29.53
CA GLN A 22 3.12 1.67 -29.52
C GLN A 22 3.14 2.25 -28.10
N TYR A 23 2.62 1.52 -27.11
CA TYR A 23 2.60 1.98 -25.72
C TYR A 23 4.01 2.07 -25.16
N VAL A 24 4.82 1.03 -25.37
CA VAL A 24 6.22 1.00 -24.93
C VAL A 24 7.01 2.12 -25.58
N GLN A 25 6.89 2.31 -26.90
CA GLN A 25 7.61 3.35 -27.63
C GLN A 25 7.22 4.75 -27.12
N LYS A 26 5.93 5.01 -26.95
CA LYS A 26 5.45 6.31 -26.44
C LYS A 26 5.99 6.59 -25.04
N LEU A 27 5.86 5.63 -24.11
CA LEU A 27 6.35 5.81 -22.74
C LEU A 27 7.87 5.96 -22.69
N LEU A 28 8.61 5.21 -23.52
CA LEU A 28 10.07 5.32 -23.60
C LEU A 28 10.50 6.70 -24.09
N THR A 29 9.87 7.21 -25.15
CA THR A 29 10.14 8.56 -25.68
C THR A 29 9.86 9.64 -24.63
N GLU A 30 8.72 9.57 -23.95
CA GLU A 30 8.38 10.52 -22.88
C GLU A 30 9.38 10.48 -21.73
N ALA A 31 9.78 9.27 -21.29
CA ALA A 31 10.77 9.09 -20.23
C ALA A 31 12.15 9.62 -20.62
N GLN A 32 12.57 9.42 -21.88
CA GLN A 32 13.83 9.95 -22.43
C GLN A 32 13.82 11.47 -22.56
N ASN A 33 12.66 12.07 -22.83
CA ASN A 33 12.47 13.51 -22.87
C ASN A 33 12.39 14.15 -21.47
N GLY A 34 12.44 13.35 -20.40
CA GLY A 34 12.39 13.84 -19.02
C GLY A 34 10.98 14.06 -18.49
N THR A 35 9.93 13.62 -19.20
CA THR A 35 8.55 13.64 -18.71
C THR A 35 8.43 12.69 -17.51
N GLU A 36 7.87 13.16 -16.39
CA GLU A 36 7.60 12.29 -15.23
C GLU A 36 6.47 11.31 -15.56
N LEU A 37 6.82 10.02 -15.59
CA LEU A 37 5.85 8.94 -15.70
C LEU A 37 5.15 8.72 -14.36
N THR A 38 3.87 8.32 -14.40
CA THR A 38 3.21 7.73 -13.23
C THR A 38 3.89 6.42 -12.83
N LEU A 39 3.68 5.97 -11.58
CA LEU A 39 4.28 4.73 -11.09
C LEU A 39 3.80 3.49 -11.86
N ALA A 40 2.54 3.48 -12.31
CA ALA A 40 2.00 2.42 -13.15
C ALA A 40 2.70 2.37 -14.52
N GLU A 41 2.89 3.53 -15.15
CA GLU A 41 3.60 3.67 -16.43
C GLU A 41 5.09 3.32 -16.32
N GLU A 42 5.77 3.81 -15.28
CA GLU A 42 7.15 3.44 -14.95
C GLU A 42 7.26 1.91 -14.81
N SER A 43 6.36 1.30 -14.03
CA SER A 43 6.37 -0.13 -13.78
C SER A 43 6.17 -0.93 -15.08
N TYR A 44 5.18 -0.56 -15.89
CA TYR A 44 4.92 -1.18 -17.18
C TYR A 44 6.13 -1.05 -18.11
N LEU A 45 6.62 0.17 -18.34
CA LEU A 45 7.75 0.43 -19.23
C LEU A 45 9.00 -0.36 -18.79
N CYS A 46 9.39 -0.24 -17.53
CA CYS A 46 10.61 -0.88 -17.02
C CYS A 46 10.49 -2.41 -16.96
N SER A 47 9.27 -2.96 -16.87
CA SER A 47 9.03 -4.40 -17.01
C SER A 47 9.32 -4.93 -18.41
N VAL A 48 9.15 -4.10 -19.44
CA VAL A 48 9.48 -4.43 -20.84
C VAL A 48 10.93 -4.10 -21.14
N VAL A 49 11.41 -2.90 -20.77
CA VAL A 49 12.79 -2.43 -21.05
C VAL A 49 13.82 -3.40 -20.47
N LYS A 50 13.57 -3.96 -19.27
CA LYS A 50 14.47 -4.98 -18.70
C LYS A 50 14.64 -6.18 -19.64
N LEU A 51 13.65 -6.51 -20.47
CA LEU A 51 13.59 -7.67 -21.35
C LEU A 51 14.18 -7.44 -22.74
N LEU A 52 14.42 -6.19 -23.14
CA LEU A 52 14.95 -5.86 -24.46
C LEU A 52 16.39 -6.36 -24.64
N ARG A 53 16.73 -6.71 -25.88
CA ARG A 53 18.05 -7.20 -26.30
C ARG A 53 18.59 -6.38 -27.45
N GLU A 54 19.91 -6.28 -27.52
CA GLU A 54 20.60 -5.75 -28.70
C GLU A 54 20.28 -6.65 -29.91
N GLU A 55 20.15 -6.06 -31.10
CA GLU A 55 19.87 -6.80 -32.31
C GLU A 55 20.97 -7.82 -32.60
N GLY A 56 20.59 -9.06 -32.92
CA GLY A 56 21.53 -10.15 -33.17
C GLY A 56 22.29 -10.67 -31.94
N SER A 57 21.93 -10.24 -30.72
CA SER A 57 22.69 -10.51 -29.50
C SER A 57 21.79 -10.94 -28.33
N ASN A 58 22.32 -11.77 -27.43
CA ASN A 58 21.66 -12.13 -26.17
C ASN A 58 21.93 -11.10 -25.04
N LYS A 59 22.66 -10.03 -25.33
CA LYS A 59 22.98 -8.96 -24.37
C LYS A 59 21.78 -8.02 -24.18
N ARG A 60 21.54 -7.63 -22.93
CA ARG A 60 20.48 -6.68 -22.55
C ARG A 60 20.75 -5.34 -23.24
N ALA A 61 19.74 -4.78 -23.91
CA ALA A 61 19.85 -3.47 -24.56
C ALA A 61 19.99 -2.32 -23.55
N TYR A 62 19.48 -2.51 -22.33
CA TYR A 62 19.49 -1.49 -21.28
C TYR A 62 19.90 -2.08 -19.93
N ASN A 63 20.68 -1.31 -19.17
CA ASN A 63 20.84 -1.54 -17.74
C ASN A 63 19.80 -0.72 -16.97
N ILE A 64 18.69 -1.34 -16.58
CA ILE A 64 17.59 -0.64 -15.90
C ILE A 64 17.99 0.04 -14.58
N LYS A 65 19.08 -0.41 -13.93
CA LYS A 65 19.57 0.21 -12.69
C LYS A 65 20.21 1.59 -12.93
N GLU A 66 20.62 1.89 -14.16
CA GLU A 66 21.19 3.18 -14.57
C GLU A 66 20.13 4.16 -15.10
N LEU A 67 18.92 3.67 -15.38
CA LEU A 67 17.83 4.48 -15.90
C LEU A 67 17.10 5.21 -14.77
N ASN A 68 17.22 6.54 -14.74
CA ASN A 68 16.59 7.36 -13.70
C ASN A 68 15.07 7.16 -13.58
N TYR A 69 14.40 6.96 -14.72
CA TYR A 69 12.95 6.72 -14.79
C TYR A 69 12.53 5.29 -14.40
N CYS A 70 13.48 4.41 -14.03
CA CYS A 70 13.19 3.06 -13.52
C CYS A 70 13.55 2.87 -12.04
N LYS A 71 13.84 3.95 -11.29
CA LYS A 71 14.32 3.88 -9.91
C LYS A 71 13.28 3.24 -8.97
N ASN A 72 12.01 3.63 -9.05
CA ASN A 72 10.97 3.08 -8.17
C ASN A 72 10.65 1.64 -8.54
N TYR A 73 10.68 1.30 -9.83
CA TYR A 73 10.55 -0.06 -10.31
C TYR A 73 11.70 -0.96 -9.81
N CYS A 74 12.95 -0.49 -9.90
CA CYS A 74 14.12 -1.22 -9.38
C CYS A 74 14.02 -1.43 -7.87
N PHE A 75 13.65 -0.38 -7.14
CA PHE A 75 13.42 -0.46 -5.70
C PHE A 75 12.35 -1.52 -5.38
N THR A 76 11.17 -1.41 -6.00
CA THR A 76 10.02 -2.27 -5.69
C THR A 76 10.32 -3.74 -5.95
N ASN A 77 10.90 -4.08 -7.11
CA ASN A 77 11.25 -5.46 -7.42
C ASN A 77 12.32 -6.01 -6.49
N THR A 78 13.37 -5.23 -6.20
CA THR A 78 14.43 -5.68 -5.31
C THR A 78 13.89 -5.83 -3.89
N TYR A 79 13.12 -4.87 -3.39
CA TYR A 79 12.50 -4.95 -2.08
C TYR A 79 11.59 -6.18 -1.96
N LEU A 80 10.68 -6.41 -2.90
CA LEU A 80 9.77 -7.57 -2.89
C LEU A 80 10.50 -8.91 -3.00
N MET A 81 11.69 -8.95 -3.61
CA MET A 81 12.51 -10.16 -3.64
C MET A 81 13.10 -10.47 -2.25
N TYR A 82 13.37 -9.45 -1.44
CA TYR A 82 14.05 -9.57 -0.14
C TYR A 82 13.20 -9.15 1.06
N PHE A 83 11.89 -8.91 0.93
CA PHE A 83 11.11 -8.26 2.00
C PHE A 83 11.07 -9.04 3.32
N LEU A 84 11.16 -10.37 3.25
CA LEU A 84 11.27 -11.27 4.41
C LEU A 84 12.67 -11.26 5.06
N ASP A 85 13.69 -10.82 4.32
CA ASP A 85 15.06 -10.68 4.81
C ASP A 85 15.87 -9.69 3.96
N VAL A 86 15.69 -8.41 4.28
CA VAL A 86 16.36 -7.28 3.61
C VAL A 86 17.89 -7.23 3.84
N ASN A 87 18.42 -8.16 4.62
CA ASN A 87 19.86 -8.31 4.87
C ASN A 87 20.45 -9.52 4.12
N GLY A 88 19.63 -10.35 3.49
CA GLY A 88 20.07 -11.44 2.62
C GLY A 88 20.70 -12.64 3.34
N HIS A 89 20.41 -12.85 4.63
CA HIS A 89 20.91 -14.02 5.37
C HIS A 89 20.25 -15.33 4.90
N LYS A 90 18.97 -15.31 4.54
CA LYS A 90 18.18 -16.47 4.10
C LYS A 90 18.32 -16.70 2.60
N LYS A 91 18.09 -17.95 2.15
CA LYS A 91 18.01 -18.26 0.72
C LYS A 91 16.90 -17.44 0.07
N VAL A 92 17.19 -16.92 -1.12
CA VAL A 92 16.25 -16.13 -1.92
C VAL A 92 16.23 -16.75 -3.31
N VAL A 93 15.03 -16.98 -3.84
CA VAL A 93 14.82 -17.70 -5.09
C VAL A 93 14.07 -16.77 -6.04
N ASP A 94 14.57 -16.64 -7.26
CA ASP A 94 13.87 -15.99 -8.37
C ASP A 94 13.36 -17.04 -9.36
N ALA A 95 12.78 -16.60 -10.49
CA ALA A 95 12.24 -17.49 -11.52
C ALA A 95 13.29 -18.45 -12.14
N PHE A 96 14.58 -18.18 -11.95
CA PHE A 96 15.70 -18.97 -12.47
C PHE A 96 16.42 -19.80 -11.38
N GLY A 97 15.90 -19.80 -10.15
CA GLY A 97 16.46 -20.56 -9.03
C GLY A 97 17.06 -19.69 -7.92
N GLU A 98 17.94 -20.28 -7.12
CA GLU A 98 18.57 -19.58 -6.00
C GLU A 98 19.46 -18.43 -6.49
N ILE A 99 19.26 -17.24 -5.93
CA ILE A 99 20.05 -16.06 -6.27
C ILE A 99 21.50 -16.26 -5.79
N PRO A 100 22.50 -16.18 -6.68
CA PRO A 100 23.90 -16.34 -6.29
C PRO A 100 24.36 -15.31 -5.24
N LEU A 101 25.29 -15.70 -4.38
CA LEU A 101 25.77 -14.87 -3.27
C LEU A 101 26.30 -13.49 -3.72
N HIS A 102 26.98 -13.41 -4.86
CA HIS A 102 27.50 -12.14 -5.38
C HIS A 102 26.37 -11.15 -5.73
N LYS A 103 25.32 -11.63 -6.42
CA LYS A 103 24.15 -10.83 -6.80
C LYS A 103 23.38 -10.40 -5.55
N LYS A 104 23.25 -11.30 -4.58
CA LYS A 104 22.65 -11.00 -3.28
C LYS A 104 23.36 -9.87 -2.53
N LYS A 105 24.70 -9.86 -2.50
CA LYS A 105 25.46 -8.76 -1.88
C LYS A 105 25.14 -7.41 -2.55
N VAL A 106 25.15 -7.37 -3.88
CA VAL A 106 24.81 -6.17 -4.66
C VAL A 106 23.39 -5.68 -4.35
N ASP A 107 22.42 -6.58 -4.29
CA ASP A 107 21.02 -6.22 -4.00
C ASP A 107 20.84 -5.74 -2.55
N VAL A 108 21.53 -6.35 -1.57
CA VAL A 108 21.49 -5.95 -0.16
C VAL A 108 22.14 -4.59 0.07
N GLU A 109 23.24 -4.30 -0.62
CA GLU A 109 23.92 -3.00 -0.63
C GLU A 109 23.02 -1.92 -1.24
N TYR A 110 22.37 -2.22 -2.37
CA TYR A 110 21.36 -1.35 -2.97
C TYR A 110 20.23 -1.04 -1.99
N LEU A 111 19.65 -2.05 -1.34
CA LEU A 111 18.61 -1.85 -0.32
C LEU A 111 19.12 -1.09 0.91
N HIS A 112 20.41 -1.21 1.25
CA HIS A 112 20.99 -0.42 2.32
C HIS A 112 21.07 1.07 1.95
N LYS A 113 21.50 1.38 0.73
CA LYS A 113 21.50 2.75 0.21
C LYS A 113 20.09 3.35 0.22
N GLU A 114 19.12 2.61 -0.33
CA GLU A 114 17.70 3.00 -0.35
C GLU A 114 17.14 3.25 1.06
N TYR A 115 17.54 2.43 2.04
CA TYR A 115 17.18 2.61 3.44
C TYR A 115 17.71 3.93 4.01
N GLN A 116 18.99 4.24 3.81
CA GLN A 116 19.61 5.46 4.35
C GLN A 116 18.99 6.71 3.73
N GLU A 117 18.84 6.72 2.40
CA GLU A 117 18.25 7.84 1.67
C GLU A 117 16.79 8.07 2.08
N TRP A 118 16.00 7.00 2.15
CA TRP A 118 14.60 7.10 2.52
C TRP A 118 14.39 7.53 3.97
N LEU A 119 15.16 6.96 4.91
CA LEU A 119 15.07 7.32 6.33
C LEU A 119 15.31 8.82 6.52
N LYS A 120 16.39 9.33 5.92
CA LYS A 120 16.73 10.75 5.97
C LYS A 120 15.65 11.63 5.33
N PHE A 121 15.04 11.15 4.24
CA PHE A 121 14.00 11.88 3.52
C PHE A 121 12.71 12.05 4.34
N ILE A 122 12.29 11.00 5.07
CA ILE A 122 11.01 11.02 5.81
C ILE A 122 11.10 11.62 7.22
N GLU A 123 12.27 11.68 7.83
CA GLU A 123 12.46 12.08 9.24
C GLU A 123 11.84 13.46 9.56
N ASN A 124 11.93 14.40 8.62
CA ASN A 124 11.44 15.77 8.79
C ASN A 124 10.03 16.03 8.24
N LYS A 125 9.29 14.98 7.86
CA LYS A 125 7.99 15.10 7.17
C LYS A 125 6.78 14.83 8.07
N GLN A 126 6.98 14.37 9.30
CA GLN A 126 5.93 13.90 10.21
C GLN A 126 4.77 14.89 10.49
N ASN A 127 5.02 16.19 10.38
CA ASN A 127 4.02 17.24 10.66
C ASN A 127 3.23 17.67 9.42
N GLN A 128 3.52 17.08 8.26
CA GLN A 128 2.81 17.43 7.02
C GLN A 128 1.47 16.69 6.95
N ASP A 129 0.40 17.38 6.57
CA ASP A 129 -0.91 16.76 6.32
C ASP A 129 -1.01 16.30 4.86
N ASN A 130 -0.12 15.37 4.49
CA ASN A 130 -0.05 14.79 3.16
C ASN A 130 0.46 13.34 3.25
N LEU A 131 0.53 12.67 2.10
CA LEU A 131 0.97 11.28 2.02
C LEU A 131 2.34 11.03 2.69
N LEU A 132 3.31 11.94 2.50
CA LEU A 132 4.63 11.80 3.12
C LEU A 132 4.57 11.92 4.64
N GLY A 133 3.77 12.85 5.16
CA GLY A 133 3.58 13.00 6.59
C GLY A 133 2.88 11.80 7.22
N TYR A 134 1.88 11.22 6.54
CA TYR A 134 1.23 9.99 6.98
C TYR A 134 2.22 8.81 7.06
N ILE A 135 3.05 8.62 6.02
CA ILE A 135 4.09 7.58 6.00
C ILE A 135 5.13 7.81 7.07
N SER A 136 5.62 9.05 7.22
CA SER A 136 6.62 9.42 8.22
C SER A 136 6.11 9.14 9.65
N LYS A 137 4.89 9.58 9.94
CA LYS A 137 4.23 9.38 11.24
C LYS A 137 4.02 7.90 11.55
N GLU A 138 3.49 7.13 10.60
CA GLU A 138 3.27 5.69 10.79
C GLU A 138 4.62 4.97 10.97
N THR A 139 5.61 5.23 10.11
CA THR A 139 6.95 4.63 10.24
C THR A 139 7.57 4.96 11.61
N GLY A 140 7.51 6.21 12.06
CA GLY A 140 8.00 6.63 13.38
C GLY A 140 7.30 5.90 14.53
N GLN A 141 5.98 5.71 14.44
CA GLN A 141 5.22 4.92 15.42
C GLN A 141 5.68 3.47 15.44
N GLN A 142 5.87 2.85 14.28
CA GLN A 142 6.34 1.46 14.17
C GLN A 142 7.76 1.29 14.75
N LEU A 143 8.67 2.25 14.49
CA LEU A 143 10.01 2.25 15.06
C LEU A 143 10.01 2.41 16.59
N LYS A 144 9.07 3.21 17.13
CA LYS A 144 8.89 3.35 18.59
C LYS A 144 8.44 2.03 19.22
N GLU A 145 7.49 1.33 18.59
CA GLU A 145 7.02 0.02 19.08
C GLU A 145 8.10 -1.06 18.95
N LEU A 146 8.89 -1.05 17.87
CA LEU A 146 10.06 -1.91 17.73
C LEU A 146 11.06 -1.69 18.86
N ARG A 147 11.39 -0.43 19.20
CA ARG A 147 12.29 -0.12 20.30
C ARG A 147 11.81 -0.70 21.62
N LYS A 148 10.52 -0.53 21.95
CA LYS A 148 9.90 -1.13 23.15
C LYS A 148 9.94 -2.65 23.14
N TYR A 149 9.72 -3.27 21.97
CA TYR A 149 9.81 -4.72 21.82
C TYR A 149 11.23 -5.24 22.08
N CYS A 150 12.25 -4.63 21.45
CA CYS A 150 13.64 -5.03 21.65
C CYS A 150 14.10 -4.84 23.09
N GLN A 151 13.65 -3.77 23.76
CA GLN A 151 13.90 -3.56 25.19
C GLN A 151 13.29 -4.67 26.06
N ARG A 152 12.03 -5.04 25.82
CA ARG A 152 11.34 -6.10 26.58
C ARG A 152 11.93 -7.49 26.36
N THR A 153 12.46 -7.75 25.17
CA THR A 153 12.98 -9.07 24.76
C THR A 153 14.51 -9.18 24.88
N PHE A 154 15.19 -8.13 25.36
CA PHE A 154 16.65 -8.05 25.42
C PHE A 154 17.33 -8.35 24.07
N ALA A 155 16.68 -7.97 22.97
CA ALA A 155 17.19 -8.22 21.63
C ALA A 155 18.43 -7.35 21.33
N GLY A 156 19.47 -7.97 20.76
CA GLY A 156 20.73 -7.28 20.44
C GLY A 156 20.59 -6.19 19.37
N SER A 157 21.53 -5.23 19.38
CA SER A 157 21.55 -4.07 18.47
C SER A 157 21.51 -4.44 16.99
N ARG A 158 22.22 -5.51 16.59
CA ARG A 158 22.22 -6.00 15.19
C ARG A 158 20.83 -6.41 14.73
N TYR A 159 20.08 -7.09 15.60
CA TYR A 159 18.72 -7.53 15.29
C TYR A 159 17.75 -6.34 15.24
N HIS A 160 17.90 -5.38 16.15
CA HIS A 160 17.14 -4.13 16.11
C HIS A 160 17.37 -3.37 14.80
N GLU A 161 18.61 -3.19 14.37
CA GLU A 161 18.91 -2.49 13.10
C GLU A 161 18.41 -3.26 11.88
N ALA A 162 18.47 -4.59 11.88
CA ALA A 162 17.90 -5.42 10.82
C ALA A 162 16.37 -5.22 10.69
N LEU A 163 15.65 -5.18 11.81
CA LEU A 163 14.21 -4.93 11.84
C LEU A 163 13.86 -3.49 11.48
N LYS A 164 14.65 -2.52 11.94
CA LYS A 164 14.49 -1.12 11.58
C LYS A 164 14.64 -0.91 10.07
N LYS A 165 15.67 -1.50 9.45
CA LYS A 165 15.86 -1.46 7.98
C LYS A 165 14.63 -2.01 7.25
N SER A 166 14.11 -3.16 7.71
CA SER A 166 12.90 -3.77 7.12
C SER A 166 11.68 -2.85 7.21
N LEU A 167 11.40 -2.26 8.38
CA LEU A 167 10.27 -1.36 8.58
C LEU A 167 10.35 -0.09 7.73
N VAL A 168 11.54 0.51 7.63
CA VAL A 168 11.74 1.75 6.87
C VAL A 168 11.58 1.51 5.36
N LEU A 169 12.17 0.43 4.83
CA LEU A 169 12.00 0.05 3.42
C LEU A 169 10.54 -0.31 3.12
N HIS A 170 9.85 -0.97 4.05
CA HIS A 170 8.43 -1.22 3.88
C HIS A 170 7.59 0.05 3.85
N GLY A 171 7.92 1.04 4.67
CA GLY A 171 7.29 2.37 4.61
C GLY A 171 7.46 3.02 3.23
N LYS A 172 8.63 2.87 2.60
CA LYS A 172 8.85 3.31 1.20
C LYS A 172 7.99 2.54 0.21
N TYR A 173 7.90 1.22 0.36
CA TYR A 173 7.05 0.40 -0.50
C TYR A 173 5.57 0.82 -0.40
N ILE A 174 5.04 1.02 0.81
CA ILE A 174 3.66 1.50 1.02
C ILE A 174 3.48 2.89 0.40
N TYR A 175 4.45 3.79 0.56
CA TYR A 175 4.41 5.11 -0.08
C TYR A 175 4.21 4.99 -1.59
N LEU A 176 4.94 4.10 -2.26
CA LEU A 176 4.81 3.88 -3.69
C LEU A 176 3.45 3.27 -4.07
N VAL A 177 2.96 2.28 -3.31
CA VAL A 177 1.63 1.68 -3.55
C VAL A 177 0.52 2.74 -3.44
N VAL A 178 0.55 3.55 -2.38
CA VAL A 178 -0.48 4.57 -2.15
C VAL A 178 -0.34 5.72 -3.15
N LYS A 179 0.90 6.13 -3.49
CA LYS A 179 1.15 7.16 -4.52
C LYS A 179 0.63 6.70 -5.89
N GLU A 180 0.87 5.44 -6.27
CA GLU A 180 0.40 4.89 -7.55
C GLU A 180 -1.11 5.05 -7.67
N TYR A 181 -1.87 4.63 -6.65
CA TYR A 181 -3.33 4.77 -6.64
C TYR A 181 -3.76 6.23 -6.86
N TYR A 182 -3.23 7.17 -6.08
CA TYR A 182 -3.63 8.58 -6.17
C TYR A 182 -3.12 9.31 -7.42
N GLN A 183 -2.10 8.79 -8.13
CA GLN A 183 -1.70 9.35 -9.43
C GLN A 183 -2.74 9.11 -10.53
N GLU A 184 -3.63 8.12 -10.34
CA GLU A 184 -4.70 7.78 -11.29
C GLU A 184 -6.03 8.44 -10.94
N GLN A 185 -6.16 8.98 -9.72
CA GLN A 185 -7.40 9.60 -9.27
C GLN A 185 -7.37 11.11 -9.49
N SER A 186 -8.52 11.68 -9.79
CA SER A 186 -8.72 13.15 -9.81
C SER A 186 -8.94 13.73 -8.40
N PHE A 187 -8.96 12.88 -7.36
CA PHE A 187 -9.25 13.23 -5.99
C PHE A 187 -8.13 12.77 -5.04
N THR A 188 -7.99 13.46 -3.90
CA THR A 188 -7.07 13.07 -2.80
C THR A 188 -7.80 12.38 -1.65
N GLU A 189 -9.12 12.48 -1.63
CA GLU A 189 -10.02 11.83 -0.67
C GLU A 189 -11.35 11.49 -1.34
N GLN A 190 -12.03 10.47 -0.82
CA GLN A 190 -13.40 10.13 -1.16
C GLN A 190 -14.29 10.43 0.04
N SER A 191 -15.52 10.88 -0.21
CA SER A 191 -16.50 11.14 0.85
C SER A 191 -17.87 10.58 0.53
N ILE A 192 -18.56 10.11 1.56
CA ILE A 192 -19.93 9.61 1.47
C ILE A 192 -20.72 10.09 2.70
N SER A 193 -21.98 10.48 2.48
CA SER A 193 -22.89 10.86 3.57
C SER A 193 -23.71 9.66 4.02
N ILE A 194 -23.59 9.29 5.30
CA ILE A 194 -24.38 8.22 5.94
C ILE A 194 -25.07 8.81 7.16
N ASN A 195 -26.41 8.76 7.20
CA ASN A 195 -27.21 9.33 8.29
C ASN A 195 -26.80 10.78 8.66
N ASN A 196 -26.67 11.65 7.65
CA ASN A 196 -26.23 13.05 7.75
C ASN A 196 -24.82 13.26 8.32
N GLU A 197 -24.00 12.21 8.40
CA GLU A 197 -22.58 12.33 8.77
C GLU A 197 -21.71 12.17 7.51
N SER A 198 -20.82 13.13 7.29
CA SER A 198 -19.81 13.05 6.21
C SER A 198 -18.70 12.09 6.64
N ILE A 199 -18.56 10.96 5.94
CA ILE A 199 -17.48 10.01 6.13
C ILE A 199 -16.40 10.27 5.08
N VAL A 200 -15.14 10.39 5.49
CA VAL A 200 -13.99 10.68 4.63
C VAL A 200 -12.99 9.51 4.64
N ILE A 201 -12.59 9.07 3.44
CA ILE A 201 -11.55 8.09 3.18
C ILE A 201 -10.40 8.82 2.47
N ASN A 202 -9.23 8.89 3.09
CA ASN A 202 -8.10 9.64 2.54
C ASN A 202 -6.78 8.88 2.65
N GLY A 203 -5.68 9.54 2.27
CA GLY A 203 -4.35 8.92 2.28
C GLY A 203 -3.93 8.41 3.66
N TYR A 204 -4.43 9.00 4.76
CA TYR A 204 -4.17 8.50 6.10
C TYR A 204 -4.79 7.13 6.29
N THR A 205 -6.06 6.97 5.95
CA THR A 205 -6.79 5.69 6.02
C THR A 205 -6.05 4.59 5.28
N TYR A 206 -5.60 4.91 4.06
CA TYR A 206 -4.93 3.97 3.18
C TYR A 206 -3.59 3.54 3.76
N VAL A 207 -2.72 4.51 4.10
CA VAL A 207 -1.41 4.23 4.72
C VAL A 207 -1.57 3.44 6.01
N HIS A 208 -2.44 3.90 6.91
CA HIS A 208 -2.62 3.26 8.21
C HIS A 208 -3.07 1.81 8.07
N THR A 209 -4.07 1.56 7.23
CA THR A 209 -4.62 0.21 7.05
C THR A 209 -3.60 -0.74 6.41
N VAL A 210 -2.96 -0.33 5.31
CA VAL A 210 -1.98 -1.18 4.63
C VAL A 210 -0.80 -1.47 5.56
N PHE A 211 -0.23 -0.45 6.19
CA PHE A 211 0.90 -0.65 7.09
C PHE A 211 0.50 -1.53 8.28
N ARG A 212 -0.65 -1.28 8.89
CA ARG A 212 -1.02 -1.96 10.14
C ARG A 212 -1.50 -3.39 9.93
N HIS A 213 -2.26 -3.64 8.87
CA HIS A 213 -3.04 -4.87 8.70
C HIS A 213 -2.63 -5.72 7.49
N TYR A 214 -1.81 -5.23 6.55
CA TYR A 214 -1.29 -6.02 5.41
C TYR A 214 0.21 -6.36 5.51
N SER A 215 0.86 -6.03 6.62
CA SER A 215 2.32 -6.14 6.78
C SER A 215 2.76 -7.18 7.81
N GLN A 216 1.98 -8.25 8.04
CA GLN A 216 2.26 -9.24 9.09
C GLN A 216 3.68 -9.81 9.00
N ALA A 217 4.08 -10.20 7.79
CA ALA A 217 5.32 -10.93 7.53
C ALA A 217 6.59 -10.21 8.01
N ILE A 218 6.55 -8.88 8.12
CA ILE A 218 7.68 -8.06 8.58
C ILE A 218 7.48 -7.50 10.00
N LYS A 219 6.33 -7.79 10.63
CA LYS A 219 5.90 -7.26 11.92
C LYS A 219 5.86 -8.32 13.02
N GLN A 220 6.89 -9.17 13.08
CA GLN A 220 7.03 -10.20 14.12
C GLN A 220 7.01 -9.66 15.56
N HIS A 221 7.19 -8.36 15.76
CA HIS A 221 7.15 -7.70 17.06
C HIS A 221 5.75 -7.22 17.50
N GLN A 222 4.70 -7.51 16.73
CA GLN A 222 3.33 -7.06 16.98
C GLN A 222 2.32 -8.20 16.89
N THR A 223 1.31 -8.14 17.75
CA THR A 223 0.10 -8.97 17.68
C THR A 223 -1.06 -8.06 17.31
N LYS A 224 -1.57 -8.21 16.08
CA LYS A 224 -2.71 -7.50 15.52
C LYS A 224 -3.52 -8.45 14.65
N SER A 225 -4.72 -8.03 14.27
CA SER A 225 -5.43 -8.66 13.16
C SER A 225 -4.76 -8.32 11.84
N TYR A 226 -4.65 -9.28 10.93
CA TYR A 226 -4.05 -9.10 9.62
C TYR A 226 -4.95 -9.66 8.53
N HIS A 227 -4.97 -8.99 7.38
CA HIS A 227 -5.56 -9.52 6.16
C HIS A 227 -4.65 -10.63 5.63
N LEU A 228 -5.09 -11.88 5.78
CA LEU A 228 -4.37 -13.06 5.28
C LEU A 228 -4.91 -13.54 3.95
N ASP A 229 -6.14 -13.15 3.62
CA ASP A 229 -6.78 -13.45 2.35
C ASP A 229 -6.46 -12.38 1.30
N MET A 230 -6.58 -12.77 0.03
CA MET A 230 -6.47 -11.87 -1.13
C MET A 230 -7.85 -11.38 -1.60
N MET A 231 -8.90 -11.50 -0.75
CA MET A 231 -10.27 -11.18 -1.16
C MET A 231 -10.47 -9.67 -1.28
N ILE A 232 -9.65 -8.89 -0.58
CA ILE A 232 -9.68 -7.44 -0.63
C ILE A 232 -8.46 -6.92 -1.35
N ASP A 233 -8.71 -6.23 -2.46
CA ASP A 233 -7.66 -5.58 -3.23
C ASP A 233 -7.12 -4.36 -2.48
N TYR A 234 -6.05 -4.61 -1.72
CA TYR A 234 -5.38 -3.55 -0.97
C TYR A 234 -4.80 -2.46 -1.87
N LYS A 235 -4.54 -2.71 -3.16
CA LYS A 235 -4.02 -1.68 -4.09
C LYS A 235 -5.09 -0.67 -4.51
N ASN A 236 -6.35 -0.98 -4.27
CA ASN A 236 -7.51 -0.13 -4.53
C ASN A 236 -8.35 0.09 -3.26
N LEU A 237 -7.72 -0.04 -2.08
CA LEU A 237 -8.40 -0.05 -0.80
C LEU A 237 -9.38 1.12 -0.60
N PRO A 238 -9.07 2.40 -0.94
CA PRO A 238 -10.03 3.48 -0.75
C PRO A 238 -11.31 3.30 -1.57
N THR A 239 -11.20 2.82 -2.81
CA THR A 239 -12.36 2.49 -3.65
C THR A 239 -13.16 1.34 -3.05
N VAL A 240 -12.50 0.25 -2.62
CA VAL A 240 -13.20 -0.88 -1.98
C VAL A 240 -13.98 -0.44 -0.73
N LEU A 241 -13.36 0.39 0.11
CA LEU A 241 -14.01 0.93 1.31
C LEU A 241 -15.18 1.86 0.97
N TYR A 242 -15.05 2.68 -0.07
CA TYR A 242 -16.14 3.54 -0.54
C TYR A 242 -17.34 2.72 -1.01
N GLU A 243 -17.10 1.71 -1.85
CA GLU A 243 -18.14 0.81 -2.36
C GLU A 243 -18.86 0.06 -1.23
N LEU A 244 -18.11 -0.37 -0.22
CA LEU A 244 -18.67 -0.99 0.97
C LEU A 244 -19.55 -0.04 1.77
N LEU A 245 -19.10 1.20 1.99
CA LEU A 245 -19.89 2.21 2.68
C LEU A 245 -21.13 2.61 1.88
N ARG A 246 -21.02 2.66 0.54
CA ARG A 246 -22.16 2.90 -0.35
C ARG A 246 -23.20 1.80 -0.19
N CYS A 247 -22.78 0.53 -0.22
CA CYS A 247 -23.71 -0.56 0.01
C CYS A 247 -24.37 -0.50 1.40
N TYR A 248 -23.62 -0.19 2.45
CA TYR A 248 -24.18 0.00 3.79
C TYR A 248 -25.28 1.07 3.76
N ASN A 249 -25.01 2.23 3.15
CA ASN A 249 -25.95 3.34 3.08
C ASN A 249 -27.23 3.02 2.29
N GLU A 250 -27.12 2.18 1.26
CA GLU A 250 -28.23 1.77 0.41
C GLU A 250 -29.11 0.67 1.03
N ASN A 251 -28.53 -0.19 1.87
CA ASN A 251 -29.21 -1.42 2.33
C ASN A 251 -29.53 -1.43 3.83
N ILE A 252 -28.88 -0.59 4.63
CA ILE A 252 -29.04 -0.59 6.09
C ILE A 252 -29.78 0.68 6.54
N PRO A 253 -30.77 0.56 7.44
CA PRO A 253 -31.47 1.73 7.98
C PRO A 253 -30.48 2.78 8.56
N PRO A 254 -30.65 4.07 8.25
CA PRO A 254 -29.74 5.12 8.76
C PRO A 254 -29.62 5.14 10.29
N THR A 255 -30.68 4.74 11.01
CA THR A 255 -30.73 4.65 12.47
C THR A 255 -29.76 3.63 13.07
N SER A 256 -29.30 2.66 12.30
CA SER A 256 -28.32 1.66 12.73
C SER A 256 -26.88 2.19 12.78
N PHE A 257 -26.60 3.33 12.14
CA PHE A 257 -25.25 3.89 12.12
C PHE A 257 -24.87 4.58 13.44
N ASN A 258 -24.00 3.93 14.22
CA ASN A 258 -23.55 4.41 15.54
C ASN A 258 -22.37 5.41 15.51
N LYS A 259 -21.88 5.79 14.32
CA LYS A 259 -20.79 6.76 14.10
C LYS A 259 -19.40 6.35 14.61
N GLN A 260 -19.25 5.16 15.21
CA GLN A 260 -17.99 4.67 15.75
C GLN A 260 -17.40 3.55 14.92
N TYR A 261 -18.24 2.63 14.46
CA TYR A 261 -17.80 1.47 13.69
C TYR A 261 -18.91 0.93 12.80
N ILE A 262 -18.49 0.19 11.77
CA ILE A 262 -19.33 -0.72 11.01
C ILE A 262 -18.67 -2.09 11.06
N PHE A 263 -19.45 -3.10 11.46
CA PHE A 263 -19.05 -4.49 11.38
C PHE A 263 -19.77 -5.16 10.21
N PHE A 264 -19.06 -5.97 9.47
CA PHE A 264 -19.62 -6.66 8.31
C PHE A 264 -18.95 -8.01 8.10
N ARG A 265 -19.59 -8.86 7.32
CA ARG A 265 -19.06 -10.14 6.85
C ARG A 265 -18.93 -10.10 5.34
N PHE A 266 -17.81 -10.62 4.85
CA PHE A 266 -17.53 -10.80 3.42
C PHE A 266 -16.78 -12.12 3.25
N ASN A 267 -17.26 -13.00 2.37
CA ASN A 267 -16.67 -14.33 2.13
C ASN A 267 -16.32 -15.07 3.43
N GLU A 268 -17.31 -15.20 4.32
CA GLU A 268 -17.21 -15.87 5.64
C GLU A 268 -16.24 -15.22 6.66
N THR A 269 -15.53 -14.17 6.28
CA THR A 269 -14.66 -13.41 7.18
C THR A 269 -15.41 -12.21 7.75
N ASP A 270 -15.34 -12.05 9.07
CA ASP A 270 -15.87 -10.90 9.78
C ASP A 270 -14.85 -9.76 9.79
N TYR A 271 -15.28 -8.53 9.57
CA TYR A 271 -14.44 -7.35 9.46
C TYR A 271 -14.99 -6.18 10.27
N ALA A 272 -14.09 -5.26 10.60
CA ALA A 272 -14.38 -4.02 11.31
C ALA A 272 -13.84 -2.82 10.55
N ILE A 273 -14.69 -1.80 10.41
CA ILE A 273 -14.31 -0.44 10.05
C ILE A 273 -14.52 0.43 11.28
N TRP A 274 -13.52 1.24 11.62
CA TRP A 274 -13.61 2.20 12.71
C TRP A 274 -13.52 3.63 12.20
N PHE A 275 -14.27 4.52 12.83
CA PHE A 275 -14.29 5.93 12.50
C PHE A 275 -13.75 6.78 13.65
N LYS A 276 -13.25 7.95 13.31
CA LYS A 276 -12.91 9.00 14.27
C LYS A 276 -13.53 10.31 13.82
N ARG A 277 -14.25 10.96 14.74
CA ARG A 277 -14.73 12.33 14.51
C ARG A 277 -13.56 13.31 14.54
N LEU A 278 -13.48 14.12 13.50
CA LEU A 278 -12.50 15.17 13.31
C LEU A 278 -13.21 16.45 12.86
N THR A 279 -12.50 17.56 12.99
CA THR A 279 -12.94 18.86 12.52
C THR A 279 -11.92 19.38 11.51
N ARG A 280 -12.39 19.98 10.42
CA ARG A 280 -11.58 20.80 9.52
C ARG A 280 -12.21 22.17 9.30
N TYR A 281 -11.40 23.11 8.82
CA TYR A 281 -11.86 24.43 8.41
C TYR A 281 -11.93 24.46 6.88
N VAL A 282 -13.11 24.79 6.35
CA VAL A 282 -13.32 24.97 4.91
C VAL A 282 -13.32 26.46 4.55
N LYS A 283 -13.42 26.78 3.25
CA LYS A 283 -13.40 28.17 2.75
C LYS A 283 -14.39 29.04 3.53
N GLY A 284 -13.92 30.23 3.92
CA GLY A 284 -14.68 31.15 4.78
C GLY A 284 -14.53 30.87 6.28
N ASN A 285 -13.53 30.11 6.71
CA ASN A 285 -13.30 29.70 8.11
C ASN A 285 -14.48 28.95 8.74
N LEU A 286 -15.30 28.32 7.91
CA LEU A 286 -16.42 27.50 8.38
C LEU A 286 -15.87 26.20 8.95
N LYS A 287 -16.33 25.86 10.15
CA LYS A 287 -15.99 24.62 10.83
C LYS A 287 -16.87 23.50 10.29
N GLU A 288 -16.26 22.45 9.77
CA GLU A 288 -16.92 21.24 9.29
C GLU A 288 -16.46 20.04 10.12
N ASP A 289 -17.40 19.38 10.79
CA ASP A 289 -17.15 18.11 11.48
C ASP A 289 -17.40 16.95 10.51
N TYR A 290 -16.51 15.96 10.55
CA TYR A 290 -16.59 14.77 9.70
C TYR A 290 -16.08 13.53 10.43
N LEU A 291 -16.43 12.35 9.92
CA LEU A 291 -15.93 11.05 10.39
C LEU A 291 -14.85 10.57 9.44
N ARG A 292 -13.59 10.52 9.88
CA ARG A 292 -12.53 9.88 9.10
C ARG A 292 -12.57 8.37 9.32
N LEU A 293 -12.46 7.60 8.23
CA LEU A 293 -12.23 6.16 8.32
C LEU A 293 -10.81 5.91 8.84
N GLU A 294 -10.72 5.31 10.02
CA GLU A 294 -9.49 5.28 10.80
C GLU A 294 -8.70 3.99 10.62
N THR A 295 -9.39 2.87 10.57
CA THR A 295 -8.77 1.58 10.27
C THR A 295 -9.81 0.60 9.74
N PHE A 296 -9.31 -0.40 9.02
CA PHE A 296 -10.07 -1.48 8.46
C PHE A 296 -9.32 -2.82 8.63
N TYR A 297 -9.93 -3.81 9.29
CA TYR A 297 -9.25 -5.08 9.60
C TYR A 297 -10.21 -6.27 9.77
N PRO A 298 -9.74 -7.51 9.58
CA PRO A 298 -10.54 -8.70 9.88
C PRO A 298 -10.61 -8.94 11.39
N ILE A 299 -11.79 -9.32 11.90
CA ILE A 299 -12.03 -9.56 13.31
C ILE A 299 -11.39 -10.89 13.74
N MET A 300 -10.22 -10.80 14.33
CA MET A 300 -9.52 -11.95 14.94
C MET A 300 -9.60 -11.92 16.47
N GLU A 301 -9.60 -10.71 17.06
CA GLU A 301 -9.57 -10.51 18.51
C GLU A 301 -10.93 -10.81 19.18
N ASN A 302 -10.90 -11.48 20.33
CA ASN A 302 -12.10 -11.84 21.08
C ASN A 302 -12.96 -10.63 21.48
N ARG A 303 -12.35 -9.45 21.69
CA ARG A 303 -13.07 -8.24 22.06
C ARG A 303 -14.12 -7.86 21.03
N ASP A 304 -13.80 -7.94 19.74
CA ASP A 304 -14.73 -7.58 18.67
C ASP A 304 -15.70 -8.75 18.39
N LYS A 305 -15.26 -10.00 18.52
CA LYS A 305 -16.13 -11.19 18.45
C LYS A 305 -17.29 -11.11 19.47
N VAL A 306 -17.01 -10.66 20.69
CA VAL A 306 -18.04 -10.48 21.73
C VAL A 306 -19.05 -9.37 21.38
N LYS A 307 -18.66 -8.37 20.58
CA LYS A 307 -19.60 -7.32 20.13
C LYS A 307 -20.52 -7.86 19.04
N ILE A 308 -19.97 -8.47 18.00
CA ILE A 308 -20.76 -8.98 16.86
C ILE A 308 -21.68 -10.13 17.28
N ALA A 309 -21.31 -10.92 18.31
CA ALA A 309 -22.17 -11.97 18.86
C ALA A 309 -23.50 -11.46 19.45
N LYS A 310 -23.62 -10.15 19.72
CA LYS A 310 -24.83 -9.51 20.23
C LYS A 310 -25.66 -8.81 19.14
N MET A 311 -25.19 -8.87 17.89
CA MET A 311 -25.75 -8.15 16.75
C MET A 311 -26.45 -9.12 15.81
N THR A 312 -27.38 -8.59 15.03
CA THR A 312 -28.05 -9.37 13.98
C THR A 312 -27.33 -9.17 12.66
N LEU A 313 -27.00 -10.28 11.97
CA LEU A 313 -26.40 -10.21 10.64
C LEU A 313 -27.50 -10.00 9.59
N THR A 314 -27.45 -8.86 8.92
CA THR A 314 -28.36 -8.49 7.83
C THR A 314 -27.67 -8.70 6.49
N ASN A 315 -28.20 -9.60 5.67
CA ASN A 315 -27.70 -9.87 4.32
C ASN A 315 -28.12 -8.73 3.37
N THR A 316 -27.24 -8.36 2.44
CA THR A 316 -27.54 -7.35 1.41
C THR A 316 -27.32 -7.91 0.01
N ASN A 317 -27.79 -7.18 -1.01
CA ASN A 317 -27.70 -7.60 -2.41
C ASN A 317 -26.33 -7.31 -3.06
N CYS A 318 -25.42 -6.63 -2.37
CA CYS A 318 -24.13 -6.19 -2.89
C CYS A 318 -22.96 -7.13 -2.56
N GLY A 319 -23.25 -8.32 -2.01
CA GLY A 319 -22.24 -9.30 -1.61
C GLY A 319 -21.65 -9.11 -0.20
N TYR A 320 -22.10 -8.09 0.53
CA TYR A 320 -21.75 -7.89 1.94
C TYR A 320 -22.90 -8.31 2.86
N SER A 321 -22.62 -8.53 4.14
CA SER A 321 -23.64 -8.65 5.18
C SER A 321 -23.21 -7.82 6.37
N TYR A 322 -24.11 -7.08 7.00
CA TYR A 322 -23.75 -6.11 8.05
C TYR A 322 -24.33 -6.52 9.40
N TYR A 323 -23.53 -6.35 10.45
CA TYR A 323 -23.97 -6.57 11.82
C TYR A 323 -24.62 -5.29 12.36
N ILE A 324 -25.88 -5.42 12.79
CA ILE A 324 -26.74 -4.32 13.27
C ILE A 324 -27.10 -4.51 14.74
#